data_AF-A0A4Q3VSK3-F1
#
_entry.id   AF-A0A4Q3VSK3-F1
#
_cell.length_a   1.000
_cell.length_b   1.000
_cell.length_c   1.000
_cell.angle_alpha   90.00
_cell.angle_beta   90.00
_cell.angle_gamma   90.00
#
_symmetry.space_group_name_H-M   'P 1'
#
loop_
_entity.id
_entity.type
_entity.pdbx_description
1 polymer ?
#
loop_
_entity_poly.entity_id
_entity_poly.type
_entity_poly.pdbx_seq_one_letter_code
_entity_poly.pdbx_strand_id
1 'polypeptide(L)'
;MSDILFLTLRTFSKTGGIEKVCRIISKAISVNSNSGGRKVEMISMYDAGPDSINNPYFDEKFFRGFEKQKLKFVLFAALRGRKFHTVLLSHINLLPAGWLIKMLNPKTRLVLFTHGIE
;
A
#
# COMPACT_ATOMS: atom_id res chain seq x y z
N MET A 1 -0.81 -19.44 -1.88
CA MET A 1 -0.10 -18.46 -1.03
C MET A 1 -0.29 -17.07 -1.63
N SER A 2 -0.51 -16.02 -0.82
CA SER A 2 -1.04 -14.75 -1.32
C SER A 2 -0.04 -13.61 -1.17
N ASP A 3 0.45 -13.10 -2.29
CA ASP A 3 1.24 -11.86 -2.37
C ASP A 3 0.37 -10.65 -2.03
N ILE A 4 0.95 -9.68 -1.32
CA ILE A 4 0.22 -8.52 -0.77
C ILE A 4 0.78 -7.20 -1.34
N LEU A 5 -0.11 -6.37 -1.87
CA LEU A 5 0.16 -4.97 -2.19
C LEU A 5 -0.57 -4.06 -1.21
N PHE A 6 0.14 -3.18 -0.52
CA PHE A 6 -0.44 -2.22 0.41
C PHE A 6 -0.44 -0.80 -0.18
N LEU A 7 -1.63 -0.24 -0.37
CA LEU A 7 -1.83 1.12 -0.87
C LEU A 7 -2.10 2.08 0.28
N THR A 8 -1.29 3.13 0.36
CA THR A 8 -1.41 4.19 1.37
C THR A 8 -1.59 5.57 0.75
N LEU A 9 -2.35 6.44 1.44
CA LEU A 9 -2.31 7.86 1.10
C LEU A 9 -1.00 8.48 1.56
N ARG A 10 -0.64 8.24 2.82
CA ARG A 10 0.53 8.82 3.48
C ARG A 10 0.91 7.94 4.67
N THR A 11 2.20 7.70 4.85
CA THR A 11 2.74 6.83 5.91
C THR A 11 3.97 7.41 6.56
N PHE A 12 4.89 8.00 5.81
CA PHE A 12 6.19 8.43 6.36
C PHE A 12 6.37 9.96 6.42
N SER A 13 5.85 10.70 5.45
CA SER A 13 6.02 12.17 5.35
C SER A 13 5.28 12.99 6.40
N LYS A 14 4.36 12.39 7.17
CA LYS A 14 3.66 13.02 8.29
C LYS A 14 3.48 12.03 9.42
N THR A 15 3.30 12.54 10.64
CA THR A 15 3.00 11.74 11.81
C THR A 15 1.63 12.13 12.36
N GLY A 16 0.70 11.17 12.32
CA GLY A 16 -0.64 11.23 12.88
C GLY A 16 -1.12 9.82 13.26
N GLY A 17 -2.37 9.70 13.72
CA GLY A 17 -2.93 8.42 14.15
C GLY A 17 -3.01 7.39 13.01
N ILE A 18 -3.53 7.81 11.86
CA ILE A 18 -3.68 6.96 10.67
C ILE A 18 -2.31 6.55 10.13
N GLU A 19 -1.35 7.45 10.09
CA GLU A 19 0.01 7.17 9.62
C GLU A 19 0.71 6.16 10.54
N LYS A 20 0.52 6.25 11.87
CA LYS A 20 1.04 5.25 12.82
C LYS A 20 0.43 3.88 12.57
N VAL A 21 -0.88 3.81 12.32
CA VAL A 21 -1.56 2.54 11.99
C VAL A 21 -0.99 1.96 10.69
N CYS A 22 -0.81 2.78 9.65
CA CYS A 22 -0.21 2.35 8.39
C CYS A 22 1.21 1.80 8.57
N ARG A 23 2.05 2.44 9.40
CA ARG A 23 3.41 1.97 9.74
C ARG A 23 3.40 0.62 10.48
N ILE A 24 2.49 0.44 11.42
CA ILE A 24 2.38 -0.81 12.18
C ILE A 24 1.89 -1.94 11.28
N ILE A 25 0.88 -1.68 10.45
CA ILE A 25 0.36 -2.64 9.47
C ILE A 25 1.46 -3.05 8.49
N SER A 26 2.21 -2.09 7.93
CA SER A 26 3.30 -2.40 7.00
C SER A 26 4.39 -3.24 7.65
N LYS A 27 4.76 -2.96 8.90
CA LYS A 27 5.70 -3.79 9.67
C LYS A 27 5.19 -5.20 9.89
N ALA A 28 3.94 -5.35 10.32
CA ALA A 28 3.34 -6.65 10.58
C ALA A 28 3.29 -7.51 9.31
N ILE A 29 2.93 -6.93 8.16
CA ILE A 29 2.89 -7.64 6.88
C ILE A 29 4.31 -8.03 6.44
N SER A 30 5.28 -7.12 6.56
CA SER A 30 6.67 -7.37 6.17
C SER A 30 7.30 -8.52 6.96
N VAL A 31 7.16 -8.51 8.30
CA VAL A 31 7.70 -9.57 9.18
C VAL A 31 7.09 -10.93 8.83
N ASN A 32 5.76 -11.00 8.68
CA ASN A 32 5.08 -12.24 8.32
C ASN A 32 5.42 -12.74 6.91
N SER A 33 5.95 -11.88 6.05
CA SER A 33 6.25 -12.23 4.66
C SER A 33 7.67 -12.75 4.48
N ASN A 34 8.64 -12.17 5.21
CA ASN A 34 10.01 -12.65 5.24
C ASN A 34 10.11 -14.10 5.75
N SER A 35 9.27 -14.50 6.70
CA SER A 35 9.25 -15.88 7.23
C SER A 35 8.61 -16.91 6.28
N GLY A 36 7.96 -16.47 5.19
CA GLY A 36 7.16 -17.35 4.33
C GLY A 36 7.40 -17.21 2.82
N GLY A 37 8.45 -16.49 2.41
CA GLY A 37 8.77 -16.24 0.99
C GLY A 37 7.70 -15.44 0.24
N ARG A 38 6.86 -14.68 0.95
CA ARG A 38 5.73 -13.94 0.37
C ARG A 38 6.21 -12.60 -0.20
N LYS A 39 5.68 -12.20 -1.35
CA LYS A 39 6.01 -10.90 -1.93
C LYS A 39 5.13 -9.80 -1.33
N VAL A 40 5.77 -8.76 -0.79
CA VAL A 40 5.09 -7.57 -0.27
C VAL A 40 5.63 -6.34 -0.95
N GLU A 41 4.72 -5.47 -1.38
CA GLU A 41 5.05 -4.14 -1.84
C GLU A 41 4.14 -3.12 -1.18
N MET A 42 4.67 -1.91 -0.99
CA MET A 42 3.93 -0.79 -0.43
C MET A 42 4.05 0.41 -1.36
N ILE A 43 2.93 1.05 -1.63
CA ILE A 43 2.88 2.22 -2.51
C ILE A 43 2.11 3.33 -1.82
N SER A 44 2.69 4.53 -1.80
CA SER A 44 2.09 5.70 -1.19
C SER A 44 1.80 6.81 -2.20
N MET A 45 0.61 7.41 -2.10
CA MET A 45 0.19 8.50 -2.99
C MET A 45 0.95 9.80 -2.72
N TYR A 46 1.16 10.14 -1.45
CA TYR A 46 1.66 11.46 -1.05
C TYR A 46 3.09 11.46 -0.52
N ASP A 47 3.61 10.32 -0.06
CA ASP A 47 5.01 10.24 0.31
C ASP A 47 5.91 10.24 -0.93
N ALA A 48 7.14 10.69 -0.76
CA ALA A 48 8.27 10.51 -1.65
C ALA A 48 9.03 9.23 -1.28
N GLY A 49 9.80 8.68 -2.22
CA GLY A 49 10.72 7.56 -1.94
C GLY A 49 11.64 7.83 -0.74
N PRO A 50 12.30 9.00 -0.68
CA PRO A 50 13.18 9.37 0.44
C PRO A 50 12.51 9.39 1.82
N ASP A 51 11.19 9.63 1.90
CA ASP A 51 10.49 9.65 3.19
C ASP A 51 10.54 8.29 3.91
N SER A 52 10.72 7.20 3.17
CA SER A 52 10.85 5.84 3.72
C SER A 52 12.28 5.48 4.15
N ILE A 53 13.28 6.32 3.92
CA ILE A 53 14.68 5.95 4.25
C ILE A 53 14.87 5.93 5.78
N ASN A 54 15.67 4.97 6.28
CA ASN A 54 16.04 4.82 7.69
C ASN A 54 14.84 4.66 8.66
N ASN A 55 13.73 4.09 8.19
CA ASN A 55 12.58 3.80 9.06
C ASN A 55 12.63 2.33 9.57
N PRO A 56 12.18 2.03 10.81
CA PRO A 56 12.22 0.67 11.35
C PRO A 56 11.02 -0.21 10.92
N TYR A 57 10.06 0.36 10.20
CA TYR A 57 8.76 -0.24 9.92
C TYR A 57 8.73 -1.04 8.62
N PHE A 58 9.39 -0.58 7.57
CA PHE A 58 9.30 -1.21 6.24
C PHE A 58 10.58 -0.97 5.43
N ASP A 59 11.05 -2.00 4.72
CA ASP A 59 12.25 -1.89 3.88
C ASP A 59 11.94 -1.02 2.64
N GLU A 60 12.74 0.04 2.47
CA GLU A 60 12.59 1.03 1.41
C GLU A 60 12.65 0.43 -0.01
N LYS A 61 13.30 -0.73 -0.18
CA LYS A 61 13.39 -1.42 -1.48
C LYS A 61 12.05 -1.89 -2.00
N PHE A 62 11.10 -2.14 -1.10
CA PHE A 62 9.73 -2.58 -1.45
C PHE A 62 8.72 -1.43 -1.36
N PHE A 63 9.19 -0.21 -1.12
CA PHE A 63 8.37 0.99 -1.02
C PHE A 63 8.45 1.84 -2.29
N ARG A 64 7.34 2.46 -2.67
CA ARG A 64 7.31 3.49 -3.71
C ARG A 64 6.40 4.65 -3.33
N GLY A 65 6.97 5.85 -3.25
CA GLY A 65 6.24 7.11 -3.13
C GLY A 65 5.93 7.73 -4.49
N PHE A 66 4.78 8.41 -4.61
CA PHE A 66 4.34 9.09 -5.83
C PHE A 66 4.24 10.62 -5.72
N GLU A 67 4.57 11.21 -4.57
CA GLU A 67 4.69 12.68 -4.41
C GLU A 67 3.48 13.47 -4.93
N LYS A 68 2.26 13.01 -4.60
CA LYS A 68 0.97 13.60 -5.03
C LYS A 68 0.63 13.44 -6.53
N GLN A 69 1.39 12.66 -7.31
CA GLN A 69 1.06 12.35 -8.70
C GLN A 69 -0.08 11.32 -8.81
N LYS A 70 -1.31 11.73 -8.46
CA LYS A 70 -2.50 10.87 -8.30
C LYS A 70 -2.77 9.96 -9.49
N LEU A 71 -2.74 10.50 -10.72
CA LEU A 71 -3.04 9.72 -11.92
C LEU A 71 -2.00 8.63 -12.17
N LYS A 72 -0.71 8.96 -12.02
CA LYS A 72 0.38 7.98 -12.11
C LYS A 72 0.29 6.94 -11.01
N PHE A 73 -0.05 7.35 -9.79
CA PHE A 73 -0.29 6.44 -8.68
C PHE A 73 -1.40 5.45 -9.00
N VAL A 74 -2.57 5.91 -9.46
CA VAL A 74 -3.72 5.04 -9.77
C VAL A 74 -3.38 4.05 -10.89
N LEU A 75 -2.80 4.53 -11.99
CA LEU A 75 -2.42 3.68 -13.12
C LEU A 75 -1.36 2.65 -12.71
N PHE A 76 -0.33 3.08 -11.97
CA PHE A 76 0.71 2.18 -11.52
C PHE A 76 0.19 1.17 -10.50
N ALA A 77 -0.60 1.60 -9.52
CA ALA A 77 -1.25 0.74 -8.54
C ALA A 77 -2.15 -0.30 -9.23
N ALA A 78 -2.85 0.08 -10.30
CA ALA A 78 -3.65 -0.83 -11.09
C ALA A 78 -2.83 -1.89 -11.83
N LEU A 79 -1.84 -1.44 -12.59
CA LEU A 79 -0.94 -2.31 -13.35
C LEU A 79 -0.11 -3.23 -12.45
N ARG A 80 0.23 -2.77 -11.25
CA ARG A 80 0.98 -3.56 -10.27
C ARG A 80 0.06 -4.49 -9.50
N GLY A 81 -1.07 -3.99 -9.00
CA GLY A 81 -2.06 -4.72 -8.21
C GLY A 81 -2.62 -5.95 -8.88
N ARG A 82 -2.75 -5.97 -10.22
CA ARG A 82 -3.16 -7.18 -10.96
C ARG A 82 -2.23 -8.38 -10.77
N LYS A 83 -0.96 -8.14 -10.41
CA LYS A 83 0.05 -9.19 -10.15
C LYS A 83 -0.01 -9.73 -8.72
N PHE A 84 -0.78 -9.10 -7.84
CA PHE A 84 -0.92 -9.46 -6.44
C PHE A 84 -2.25 -10.17 -6.22
N HIS A 85 -2.24 -11.16 -5.33
CA HIS A 85 -3.46 -11.87 -4.94
C HIS A 85 -4.33 -11.01 -4.01
N THR A 86 -3.71 -10.20 -3.16
CA THR A 86 -4.41 -9.36 -2.19
C THR A 86 -3.89 -7.93 -2.23
N VAL A 87 -4.83 -6.99 -2.31
CA VAL A 87 -4.56 -5.55 -2.28
C VAL A 87 -5.25 -4.95 -1.07
N LEU A 88 -4.44 -4.35 -0.20
CA LEU A 88 -4.89 -3.67 1.00
C LEU A 88 -4.96 -2.17 0.72
N LEU A 89 -6.09 -1.55 1.03
CA LEU A 89 -6.30 -0.11 0.94
C LEU A 89 -6.38 0.45 2.36
N SER A 90 -5.62 1.49 2.66
CA SER A 90 -5.65 2.15 3.99
C SER A 90 -6.78 3.18 4.17
N HIS A 91 -7.48 3.57 3.10
CA HIS A 91 -8.44 4.67 3.12
C HIS A 91 -9.38 4.60 1.92
N ILE A 92 -10.62 5.08 2.09
CA ILE A 92 -11.64 5.12 1.03
C ILE A 92 -11.21 5.87 -0.24
N ASN A 93 -10.35 6.88 -0.13
CA ASN A 93 -9.82 7.64 -1.28
C ASN A 93 -8.97 6.80 -2.26
N LEU A 94 -8.60 5.58 -1.88
CA LEU A 94 -7.88 4.63 -2.72
C LEU A 94 -8.81 3.69 -3.49
N LEU A 95 -10.12 3.76 -3.26
CA LEU A 95 -11.12 2.96 -4.00
C LEU A 95 -11.02 3.10 -5.52
N PRO A 96 -10.75 4.28 -6.12
CA PRO A 96 -10.59 4.37 -7.57
C PRO A 96 -9.47 3.45 -8.11
N ALA A 97 -8.35 3.36 -7.38
CA ALA A 97 -7.28 2.42 -7.73
C ALA A 97 -7.73 0.98 -7.50
N GLY A 98 -8.40 0.69 -6.38
CA GLY A 98 -8.94 -0.63 -6.07
C GLY A 98 -9.94 -1.16 -7.10
N TRP A 99 -10.88 -0.32 -7.51
CA TRP A 99 -11.87 -0.63 -8.52
C TRP A 99 -11.21 -0.92 -9.87
N LEU A 100 -10.23 -0.10 -10.27
CA LEU A 100 -9.50 -0.31 -11.53
C LEU A 100 -8.66 -1.61 -11.50
N ILE A 101 -8.07 -1.96 -10.35
CA ILE A 101 -7.43 -3.27 -10.15
C ILE A 101 -8.44 -4.40 -10.36
N LYS A 102 -9.63 -4.30 -9.75
CA LYS A 102 -10.67 -5.33 -9.85
C LYS A 102 -11.18 -5.49 -11.29
N MET A 103 -11.30 -4.39 -12.02
CA MET A 103 -11.66 -4.39 -13.44
C MET A 103 -10.59 -5.11 -14.29
N LEU A 104 -9.30 -4.90 -14.00
CA LEU A 104 -8.20 -5.55 -14.71
C LEU A 104 -7.97 -7.01 -14.30
N ASN A 105 -8.21 -7.34 -13.03
CA ASN A 105 -8.11 -8.70 -12.50
C ASN A 105 -9.20 -8.94 -11.44
N PRO A 106 -10.34 -9.54 -11.82
CA PRO A 106 -11.44 -9.77 -10.89
C PRO A 106 -11.10 -10.82 -9.81
N LYS A 107 -10.03 -11.61 -9.97
CA LYS A 107 -9.58 -12.59 -8.97
C LYS A 107 -8.85 -11.95 -7.80
N THR A 108 -8.33 -10.72 -7.96
CA THR A 108 -7.62 -10.02 -6.88
C THR A 108 -8.59 -9.72 -5.72
N ARG A 109 -8.19 -10.11 -4.51
CA ARG A 109 -8.91 -9.80 -3.27
C ARG A 109 -8.59 -8.37 -2.85
N LEU A 110 -9.61 -7.55 -2.71
CA LEU A 110 -9.48 -6.19 -2.23
C LEU A 110 -9.94 -6.12 -0.77
N VAL A 111 -9.14 -5.49 0.09
CA VAL A 111 -9.47 -5.27 1.50
C VAL A 111 -9.29 -3.79 1.78
N LEU A 112 -10.34 -3.13 2.29
CA LEU A 112 -10.30 -1.74 2.69
C LEU A 112 -10.28 -1.65 4.20
N PHE A 113 -9.25 -1.00 4.75
CA PHE A 113 -9.23 -0.53 6.13
C PHE A 113 -9.86 0.86 6.15
N THR A 114 -10.91 1.01 6.94
CA THR A 114 -11.50 2.31 7.26
C THR A 114 -10.96 2.75 8.61
N HIS A 115 -10.55 4.02 8.70
CA HIS A 115 -10.00 4.60 9.92
C HIS A 115 -10.83 5.81 10.33
N GLY A 116 -11.68 5.65 11.36
CA GLY A 116 -12.66 6.66 11.78
C GLY A 116 -13.95 6.59 10.95
N ILE A 117 -14.92 7.45 11.29
CA ILE A 117 -16.34 7.52 10.84
C ILE A 117 -16.60 7.68 9.32
N GLU A 118 -15.71 7.15 8.49
CA GLU A 118 -15.85 7.08 7.03
C GLU A 118 -16.92 6.12 6.57
#